data_AF-A0A085FKC0-F1
#
_entry.id   AF-A0A085FKC0-F1
#
_cell.length_a   1.000
_cell.length_b   1.000
_cell.length_c   1.000
_cell.angle_alpha   90.00
_cell.angle_beta   90.00
_cell.angle_gamma   90.00
#
_symmetry.space_group_name_H-M   'P 1'
#
loop_
_entity.id
_entity.type
_entity.pdbx_description
1 polymer ?
#
loop_
_entity_poly.entity_id
_entity_poly.type
_entity_poly.pdbx_seq_one_letter_code
_entity_poly.pdbx_strand_id
1 'polypeptide(L)'
;MKRRLLLGLAIAWQMPALGADPIPPHLAGVWATADSLYSGTTAQSELYLQADGSGMIIGSAPPLVRLDGPEHGTAAPNMRAVLGLPLRAVADADALTLHPFWKGMGPGTEQARFSCRYLAQGPALACVGSDRRDMLMKRRSSTLPPDAVAAIGGVFAEASATTIRAGAPRPGSSTLP
;
A
#
# COMPACT_ATOMS: atom_id res chain seq x y z
N MET A 1 24.77 -27.55 -36.68
CA MET A 1 23.90 -26.36 -36.85
C MET A 1 22.54 -26.46 -36.13
N LYS A 2 21.86 -27.63 -36.11
CA LYS A 2 20.53 -27.79 -35.45
C LYS A 2 20.49 -27.54 -33.92
N ARG A 3 21.60 -27.71 -33.19
CA ARG A 3 21.68 -27.49 -31.73
C ARG A 3 21.69 -26.03 -31.28
N ARG A 4 22.13 -25.09 -32.13
CA ARG A 4 22.16 -23.65 -31.79
C ARG A 4 20.79 -22.98 -31.94
N LEU A 5 19.91 -23.54 -32.77
CA LEU A 5 18.54 -23.06 -32.95
C LEU A 5 17.63 -23.37 -31.75
N LEU A 6 17.88 -24.49 -31.04
CA LEU A 6 17.10 -24.88 -29.86
C LEU A 6 17.44 -24.05 -28.61
N LEU A 7 18.69 -23.57 -28.48
CA LEU A 7 19.06 -22.67 -27.39
C LEU A 7 18.49 -21.25 -27.56
N GLY A 8 18.30 -20.79 -28.81
CA GLY A 8 17.67 -19.49 -29.08
C GLY A 8 16.19 -19.44 -28.70
N LEU A 9 15.46 -20.55 -28.90
CA LEU A 9 14.03 -20.62 -28.58
C LEU A 9 13.75 -20.69 -27.07
N ALA A 10 14.64 -21.32 -26.29
CA ALA A 10 14.49 -21.43 -24.84
C ALA A 10 14.70 -20.09 -24.10
N ILE A 11 15.50 -19.18 -24.66
CA ILE A 11 15.74 -17.84 -24.07
C ILE A 11 14.56 -16.90 -24.35
N ALA A 12 13.87 -17.07 -25.49
CA ALA A 12 12.69 -16.28 -25.85
C ALA A 12 11.44 -16.58 -25.01
N TRP A 13 11.41 -17.70 -24.28
CA TRP A 13 10.31 -18.08 -23.39
C TRP A 13 10.50 -17.66 -21.93
N GLN A 14 11.57 -16.93 -21.62
CA GLN A 14 11.87 -16.48 -20.24
C GLN A 14 11.68 -14.98 -20.02
N MET A 15 10.99 -14.26 -20.91
CA MET A 15 10.69 -12.84 -20.71
C MET A 15 9.21 -12.54 -20.98
N PRO A 16 8.42 -11.98 -20.03
CA PRO A 16 8.65 -11.76 -18.60
C PRO A 16 7.64 -12.50 -17.71
N ALA A 17 8.16 -13.10 -16.64
CA ALA A 17 7.36 -13.37 -15.46
C ALA A 17 6.94 -12.04 -14.83
N LEU A 18 5.62 -11.79 -14.79
CA LEU A 18 4.91 -11.06 -13.75
C LEU A 18 5.51 -9.69 -13.35
N GLY A 19 5.61 -8.77 -14.30
CA GLY A 19 5.43 -7.36 -13.94
C GLY A 19 3.94 -7.17 -13.69
N ALA A 20 3.52 -6.87 -12.46
CA ALA A 20 2.16 -6.37 -12.24
C ALA A 20 1.93 -5.22 -13.22
N ASP A 21 0.81 -5.22 -13.93
CA ASP A 21 0.54 -4.20 -14.93
C ASP A 21 0.74 -2.82 -14.26
N PRO A 22 1.67 -2.00 -14.77
CA PRO A 22 1.98 -0.74 -14.14
C PRO A 22 0.71 0.10 -14.09
N ILE A 23 0.47 0.75 -12.95
CA ILE A 23 -0.69 1.63 -12.83
C ILE A 23 -0.50 2.84 -13.75
N PRO A 24 -1.60 3.43 -14.27
CA PRO A 24 -1.52 4.65 -15.05
C PRO A 24 -0.72 5.75 -14.34
N PRO A 25 0.18 6.48 -15.04
CA PRO A 25 1.06 7.47 -14.42
C PRO A 25 0.33 8.57 -13.65
N HIS A 26 -0.89 8.93 -14.09
CA HIS A 26 -1.72 9.92 -13.42
C HIS A 26 -2.37 9.43 -12.13
N LEU A 27 -2.16 8.17 -11.74
CA LEU A 27 -2.59 7.61 -10.44
C LEU A 27 -1.43 7.52 -9.46
N ALA A 28 -0.20 7.37 -9.95
CA ALA A 28 0.99 7.39 -9.11
C ALA A 28 1.20 8.77 -8.45
N GLY A 29 1.79 8.77 -7.26
CA GLY A 29 2.10 9.97 -6.47
C GLY A 29 1.51 9.92 -5.06
N VAL A 30 1.18 11.11 -4.55
CA VAL A 30 0.69 11.28 -3.17
C VAL A 30 -0.70 11.90 -3.19
N TRP A 31 -1.63 11.27 -2.45
CA TRP A 31 -3.02 11.69 -2.32
C TRP A 31 -3.37 11.81 -0.84
N ALA A 32 -4.15 12.81 -0.45
CA ALA A 32 -4.47 13.04 0.95
C ALA A 32 -5.88 13.62 1.16
N THR A 33 -6.52 13.32 2.29
CA THR A 33 -7.81 13.92 2.68
C THR A 33 -7.66 15.37 3.16
N ALA A 34 -6.46 15.76 3.60
CA ALA A 34 -6.10 17.11 4.03
C ALA A 34 -4.60 17.37 3.76
N ASP A 35 -4.14 18.59 4.07
CA ASP A 35 -2.75 19.00 3.84
C ASP A 35 -1.73 18.18 4.64
N SER A 36 -2.14 17.62 5.78
CA SER A 36 -1.33 16.82 6.69
C SER A 36 -2.18 15.82 7.45
N LEU A 37 -1.56 14.73 7.93
CA LEU A 37 -2.16 13.74 8.83
C LEU A 37 -2.59 14.33 10.19
N TYR A 38 -2.11 15.54 10.53
CA TYR A 38 -2.44 16.22 11.78
C TYR A 38 -3.49 17.34 11.63
N SER A 39 -3.95 17.60 10.39
CA SER A 39 -4.87 18.70 10.11
C SER A 39 -6.28 18.49 10.69
N GLY A 40 -6.90 19.60 11.11
CA GLY A 40 -8.30 19.65 11.54
C GLY A 40 -8.58 18.91 12.85
N THR A 41 -9.82 18.45 13.04
CA THR A 41 -10.25 17.70 14.22
C THR A 41 -10.78 16.30 13.87
N THR A 42 -10.78 15.95 12.58
CA THR A 42 -11.25 14.66 12.07
C THR A 42 -10.09 13.70 11.83
N ALA A 43 -10.43 12.45 11.54
CA ALA A 43 -9.47 11.50 10.98
C ALA A 43 -8.94 12.00 9.63
N GLN A 44 -7.69 11.66 9.32
CA GLN A 44 -7.04 12.00 8.06
C GLN A 44 -6.41 10.76 7.45
N SER A 45 -6.31 10.72 6.13
CA SER A 45 -5.68 9.63 5.40
C SER A 45 -4.77 10.16 4.30
N GLU A 46 -3.71 9.41 4.05
CA GLU A 46 -2.75 9.69 2.99
C GLU A 46 -2.37 8.41 2.25
N LEU A 47 -2.32 8.46 0.93
CA LEU A 47 -1.97 7.36 0.06
C LEU A 47 -0.71 7.71 -0.74
N TYR A 48 0.33 6.90 -0.56
CA TYR A 48 1.54 6.91 -1.36
C TYR A 48 1.49 5.73 -2.32
N LEU A 49 1.56 6.01 -3.63
CA LEU A 49 1.35 4.98 -4.64
C LEU A 49 2.41 5.05 -5.75
N GLN A 50 3.25 4.02 -5.85
CA GLN A 50 4.28 3.89 -6.87
C GLN A 50 3.71 3.40 -8.20
N ALA A 51 4.45 3.64 -9.29
CA ALA A 51 4.03 3.27 -10.65
C ALA A 51 3.91 1.73 -10.87
N ASP A 52 4.59 0.92 -10.06
CA ASP A 52 4.49 -0.55 -10.10
C ASP A 52 3.30 -1.09 -9.28
N GLY A 53 2.44 -0.20 -8.77
CA GLY A 53 1.28 -0.54 -7.94
C GLY A 53 1.63 -0.87 -6.49
N SER A 54 2.89 -0.82 -6.06
CA SER A 54 3.23 -0.88 -4.63
C SER A 54 2.93 0.45 -3.94
N GLY A 55 2.51 0.41 -2.68
CA GLY A 55 2.16 1.63 -1.97
C GLY A 55 1.97 1.45 -0.47
N MET A 56 1.56 2.54 0.16
CA MET A 56 1.20 2.60 1.57
C MET A 56 0.04 3.57 1.76
N ILE A 57 -0.98 3.15 2.51
CA ILE A 57 -1.99 4.05 3.06
C ILE A 57 -1.63 4.34 4.52
N ILE A 58 -1.67 5.60 4.91
CA ILE A 58 -1.43 6.05 6.27
C ILE A 58 -2.69 6.73 6.76
N GLY A 59 -3.25 6.21 7.85
CA GLY A 59 -4.40 6.80 8.54
C GLY A 59 -3.97 7.47 9.83
N SER A 60 -4.64 8.55 10.19
CA SER A 60 -4.50 9.27 11.44
C SER A 60 -5.88 9.40 12.08
N ALA A 61 -5.98 9.03 13.36
CA ALA A 61 -7.19 9.21 14.14
C ALA A 61 -7.46 10.71 14.42
N PRO A 62 -8.68 11.09 14.85
CA PRO A 62 -8.92 12.39 15.48
C PRO A 62 -7.96 12.64 16.66
N PRO A 63 -7.75 13.89 17.08
CA PRO A 63 -6.99 14.20 18.29
C PRO A 63 -7.49 13.41 19.50
N LEU A 64 -6.57 12.89 20.30
CA LEU A 64 -6.93 12.26 21.56
C LEU A 64 -7.52 13.31 22.51
N VAL A 65 -8.57 12.91 23.22
CA VAL A 65 -9.18 13.71 24.29
C VAL A 65 -8.56 13.28 25.61
N ARG A 66 -8.07 14.24 26.39
CA ARG A 66 -7.53 13.94 27.72
C ARG A 66 -8.65 13.48 28.65
N LEU A 67 -8.46 12.33 29.28
CA LEU A 67 -9.45 11.73 30.17
C LEU A 67 -9.26 12.16 31.63
N ASP A 68 -8.14 12.78 31.98
CA ASP A 68 -7.78 13.15 33.35
C ASP A 68 -6.95 14.46 33.41
N GLY A 69 -6.76 14.97 34.63
CA GLY A 69 -5.96 16.15 34.91
C GLY A 69 -6.67 17.50 34.66
N PRO A 70 -5.93 18.63 34.82
CA PRO A 70 -6.48 19.98 34.71
C PRO A 70 -6.98 20.34 33.30
N GLU A 71 -6.61 19.56 32.29
CA GLU A 71 -7.02 19.72 30.89
C GLU A 71 -8.06 18.66 30.46
N HIS A 72 -8.77 18.04 31.41
CA HIS A 72 -9.81 17.04 31.13
C HIS A 72 -10.82 17.52 30.05
N GLY A 73 -11.15 16.64 29.12
CA GLY A 73 -12.10 16.92 28.03
C GLY A 73 -11.54 17.76 26.89
N THR A 74 -10.30 18.25 27.00
CA THR A 74 -9.65 19.01 25.92
C THR A 74 -8.99 18.07 24.91
N ALA A 75 -9.09 18.43 23.64
CA ALA A 75 -8.38 17.75 22.56
C ALA A 75 -6.89 18.11 22.60
N ALA A 76 -6.02 17.12 22.51
CA ALA A 76 -4.59 17.30 22.31
C ALA A 76 -4.27 17.20 20.81
N PRO A 77 -4.22 18.32 20.06
CA PRO A 77 -4.14 18.30 18.58
C PRO A 77 -2.91 17.57 18.04
N ASN A 78 -1.83 17.53 18.82
CA ASN A 78 -0.57 16.89 18.47
C ASN A 78 -0.49 15.42 18.91
N MET A 79 -1.49 14.90 19.64
CA MET A 79 -1.53 13.50 20.06
C MET A 79 -2.60 12.77 19.26
N ARG A 80 -2.17 12.02 18.25
CA ARG A 80 -3.01 11.20 17.38
C ARG A 80 -2.38 9.84 17.18
N ALA A 81 -3.21 8.81 17.09
CA ALA A 81 -2.75 7.52 16.62
C ALA A 81 -2.58 7.59 15.09
N VAL A 82 -1.37 7.28 14.60
CA VAL A 82 -1.05 7.21 13.18
C VAL A 82 -0.62 5.78 12.84
N LEU A 83 -1.24 5.20 11.80
CA LEU A 83 -0.98 3.84 11.37
C LEU A 83 -0.78 3.80 9.85
N GLY A 84 0.33 3.21 9.41
CA GLY A 84 0.59 2.89 8.01
C GLY A 84 0.31 1.43 7.70
N LEU A 85 -0.35 1.15 6.58
CA LEU A 85 -0.56 -0.19 6.03
C LEU A 85 0.01 -0.25 4.62
N PRO A 86 0.96 -1.15 4.35
CA PRO A 86 1.45 -1.34 3.00
C PRO A 86 0.37 -2.03 2.17
N LEU A 87 0.31 -1.70 0.88
CA LEU A 87 -0.74 -2.18 -0.02
C LEU A 87 -0.23 -2.44 -1.43
N ARG A 88 -0.90 -3.34 -2.13
CA ARG A 88 -0.81 -3.50 -3.59
C ARG A 88 -2.04 -2.88 -4.24
N ALA A 89 -1.84 -2.05 -5.23
CA ALA A 89 -2.89 -1.53 -6.08
C ALA A 89 -2.96 -2.32 -7.38
N VAL A 90 -4.19 -2.55 -7.82
CA VAL A 90 -4.51 -3.01 -9.18
C VAL A 90 -5.33 -1.92 -9.84
N ALA A 91 -4.92 -1.50 -11.03
CA ALA A 91 -5.62 -0.47 -11.79
C ALA A 91 -6.45 -1.09 -12.91
N ASP A 92 -7.63 -0.53 -13.12
CA ASP A 92 -8.45 -0.72 -14.32
C ASP A 92 -8.88 0.67 -14.82
N ALA A 93 -8.16 1.17 -15.83
CA ALA A 93 -8.26 2.55 -16.30
C ALA A 93 -8.16 3.57 -15.14
N ASP A 94 -9.26 4.24 -14.81
CA ASP A 94 -9.34 5.25 -13.74
C ASP A 94 -9.80 4.69 -12.39
N ALA A 95 -10.00 3.38 -12.28
CA ALA A 95 -10.31 2.71 -11.03
C ALA A 95 -9.06 2.05 -10.43
N LEU A 96 -8.94 2.09 -9.10
CA LEU A 96 -7.94 1.39 -8.33
C LEU A 96 -8.63 0.48 -7.32
N THR A 97 -8.17 -0.77 -7.22
CA THR A 97 -8.44 -1.63 -6.07
C THR A 97 -7.17 -1.73 -5.25
N LEU A 98 -7.23 -1.33 -3.98
CA LEU A 98 -6.10 -1.39 -3.05
C LEU A 98 -6.27 -2.58 -2.10
N HIS A 99 -5.22 -3.37 -2.01
CA HIS A 99 -5.11 -4.59 -1.21
C HIS A 99 -4.01 -4.39 -0.16
N PRO A 100 -4.35 -3.96 1.06
CA PRO A 100 -3.43 -3.96 2.18
C PRO A 100 -2.93 -5.37 2.47
N PHE A 101 -1.68 -5.46 2.89
CA PHE A 101 -1.11 -6.70 3.39
C PHE A 101 -0.28 -6.38 4.64
N TRP A 102 -0.20 -7.31 5.59
CA TRP A 102 0.56 -7.12 6.82
C TRP A 102 0.89 -8.49 7.41
N LYS A 103 2.10 -8.64 7.97
CA LYS A 103 2.55 -9.87 8.60
C LYS A 103 1.92 -10.01 10.00
N GLY A 104 1.07 -11.01 10.19
CA GLY A 104 0.34 -11.22 11.46
C GLY A 104 -1.14 -10.88 11.41
N MET A 105 -1.64 -10.49 10.23
CA MET A 105 -3.07 -10.48 9.95
C MET A 105 -3.60 -11.92 9.99
N GLY A 106 -4.53 -12.19 10.91
CA GLY A 106 -5.15 -13.52 11.06
C GLY A 106 -6.02 -13.90 9.85
N PRO A 107 -6.42 -15.18 9.73
CA PRO A 107 -7.35 -15.59 8.69
C PRO A 107 -8.65 -14.76 8.80
N GLY A 108 -8.96 -13.97 7.77
CA GLY A 108 -10.15 -13.09 7.71
C GLY A 108 -9.87 -11.62 7.39
N THR A 109 -8.64 -11.13 7.58
CA THR A 109 -8.28 -9.72 7.29
C THR A 109 -7.75 -9.49 5.86
N GLU A 110 -7.63 -10.55 5.04
CA GLU A 110 -7.44 -10.47 3.58
C GLU A 110 -8.59 -9.76 2.83
N GLN A 111 -9.67 -9.40 3.54
CA GLN A 111 -10.86 -8.78 2.97
C GLN A 111 -10.86 -7.25 3.04
N ALA A 112 -9.90 -6.62 3.72
CA ALA A 112 -9.80 -5.16 3.71
C ALA A 112 -9.46 -4.72 2.28
N ARG A 113 -10.44 -4.26 1.52
CA ARG A 113 -10.25 -3.73 0.17
C ARG A 113 -10.69 -2.29 0.17
N PHE A 114 -9.88 -1.44 -0.47
CA PHE A 114 -10.27 -0.07 -0.76
C PHE A 114 -10.53 0.01 -2.26
N SER A 115 -11.65 0.63 -2.63
CA SER A 115 -11.95 0.91 -4.04
C SER A 115 -11.83 2.41 -4.25
N CYS A 116 -10.96 2.85 -5.15
CA CYS A 116 -10.79 4.25 -5.48
C CYS A 116 -11.12 4.51 -6.95
N ARG A 117 -11.64 5.68 -7.24
CA ARG A 117 -11.88 6.16 -8.59
C ARG A 117 -11.27 7.55 -8.77
N TYR A 118 -10.52 7.71 -9.85
CA TYR A 118 -9.98 9.00 -10.24
C TYR A 118 -11.05 9.90 -10.83
N LEU A 119 -11.07 11.14 -10.35
CA LEU A 119 -11.97 12.20 -10.78
C LEU A 119 -11.15 13.24 -11.54
N ALA A 120 -11.20 13.20 -12.87
CA ALA A 120 -10.40 14.09 -13.72
C ALA A 120 -10.79 15.58 -13.61
N GLN A 121 -12.04 15.88 -13.21
CA GLN A 121 -12.57 17.25 -13.13
C GLN A 121 -11.92 18.08 -12.00
N GLY A 122 -11.30 17.42 -11.02
CA GLY A 122 -10.43 18.03 -10.04
C GLY A 122 -9.58 16.91 -9.47
N PRO A 123 -8.25 16.87 -9.74
CA PRO A 123 -7.42 15.67 -9.59
C PRO A 123 -7.51 15.11 -8.17
N ALA A 124 -8.44 14.18 -8.02
CA ALA A 124 -8.84 13.60 -6.76
C ALA A 124 -9.13 12.12 -6.93
N LEU A 125 -8.94 11.37 -5.87
CA LEU A 125 -9.37 9.99 -5.73
C LEU A 125 -10.56 9.95 -4.78
N ALA A 126 -11.71 9.51 -5.28
CA ALA A 126 -12.84 9.13 -4.44
C ALA A 126 -12.65 7.66 -4.05
N CYS A 127 -12.36 7.41 -2.78
CA CYS A 127 -12.08 6.10 -2.23
C CYS A 127 -13.18 5.65 -1.27
N VAL A 128 -13.48 4.35 -1.25
CA VAL A 128 -14.36 3.72 -0.28
C VAL A 128 -13.50 2.80 0.59
N GLY A 129 -13.52 3.05 1.89
CA GLY A 129 -12.82 2.25 2.89
C GLY A 129 -13.45 0.87 3.10
N SER A 130 -12.73 -0.02 3.80
CA SER A 130 -13.26 -1.34 4.20
C SER A 130 -14.46 -1.25 5.13
N ASP A 131 -14.60 -0.14 5.86
CA ASP A 131 -15.74 0.21 6.70
C ASP A 131 -16.89 0.89 5.93
N ARG A 132 -16.80 0.95 4.59
CA ARG A 132 -17.75 1.61 3.69
C ARG A 132 -17.84 3.12 3.86
N ARG A 133 -16.86 3.77 4.50
CA ARG A 133 -16.79 5.24 4.53
C ARG A 133 -16.14 5.78 3.27
N ASP A 134 -16.77 6.81 2.71
CA ASP A 134 -16.22 7.55 1.58
C ASP A 134 -15.10 8.49 2.04
N MET A 135 -14.04 8.54 1.25
CA MET A 135 -12.88 9.41 1.44
C MET A 135 -12.58 10.10 0.12
N LEU A 136 -12.65 11.42 0.09
CA LEU A 136 -12.16 12.20 -1.03
C LEU A 136 -10.73 12.62 -0.76
N MET A 137 -9.80 12.13 -1.57
CA MET A 137 -8.37 12.43 -1.45
C MET A 137 -7.94 13.33 -2.59
N LYS A 138 -7.38 14.49 -2.28
CA LYS A 138 -6.82 15.41 -3.27
C LYS A 138 -5.37 15.03 -3.57
N ARG A 139 -4.94 15.25 -4.82
CA ARG A 139 -3.53 15.11 -5.16
C ARG A 139 -2.70 16.11 -4.38
N ARG A 140 -1.71 15.63 -3.62
CA ARG A 140 -0.75 16.46 -2.90
C ARG A 140 0.58 16.59 -3.65
N SER A 141 0.96 15.56 -4.40
CA SER A 141 2.14 15.60 -5.27
C SER A 141 1.96 14.72 -6.51
N SER A 142 2.54 15.13 -7.63
CA SER A 142 2.64 14.31 -8.86
C SER A 142 3.70 13.21 -8.77
N THR A 143 4.63 13.32 -7.83
CA THR A 143 5.74 12.39 -7.61
C THR A 143 5.88 12.02 -6.13
N LEU A 144 6.49 10.88 -5.84
CA LEU A 144 6.73 10.47 -4.46
C LEU A 144 7.99 11.14 -3.90
N PRO A 145 7.98 11.54 -2.62
CA PRO A 145 9.19 11.88 -1.88
C PRO A 145 10.19 10.69 -1.85
N PRO A 146 11.52 10.93 -1.92
CA PRO A 146 12.52 9.86 -1.94
C PRO A 146 12.50 8.96 -0.69
N ASP A 147 12.21 9.54 0.47
CA ASP A 147 12.04 8.83 1.74
C ASP A 147 10.82 7.89 1.71
N ALA A 148 9.72 8.31 1.10
CA ALA A 148 8.55 7.46 0.90
C ALA A 148 8.87 6.28 -0.04
N VAL A 149 9.60 6.53 -1.14
CA VAL A 149 10.06 5.46 -2.05
C VAL A 149 10.94 4.45 -1.32
N ALA A 150 11.90 4.93 -0.53
CA ALA A 150 12.80 4.07 0.24
C ALA A 150 12.03 3.23 1.29
N ALA A 151 11.09 3.86 2.03
CA ALA A 151 10.29 3.18 3.04
C ALA A 151 9.41 2.09 2.44
N ILE A 152 8.68 2.40 1.35
CA ILE A 152 7.84 1.41 0.65
C ILE A 152 8.72 0.28 0.10
N GLY A 153 9.82 0.60 -0.58
CA GLY A 153 10.77 -0.38 -1.09
C GLY A 153 11.28 -1.35 -0.01
N GLY A 154 11.64 -0.83 1.17
CA GLY A 154 12.08 -1.64 2.31
C GLY A 154 11.03 -2.63 2.79
N VAL A 155 9.77 -2.20 2.95
CA VAL A 155 8.65 -3.06 3.38
C VAL A 155 8.41 -4.21 2.40
N PHE A 156 8.42 -3.91 1.10
CA PHE A 156 8.21 -4.93 0.07
C PHE A 156 9.39 -5.89 -0.09
N ALA A 157 10.62 -5.43 0.13
CA ALA A 157 11.80 -6.29 0.16
C ALA A 157 11.74 -7.28 1.34
N GLU A 158 11.35 -6.82 2.53
CA GLU A 158 11.19 -7.69 3.70
C GLU A 158 10.07 -8.73 3.52
N ALA A 159 8.94 -8.31 2.95
CA ALA A 159 7.83 -9.21 2.63
C ALA A 159 8.25 -10.31 1.64
N SER A 160 9.02 -9.95 0.63
CA SER A 160 9.56 -10.89 -0.37
C SER A 160 10.56 -11.88 0.26
N ALA A 161 11.46 -11.40 1.12
CA ALA A 161 12.43 -12.25 1.82
C ALA A 161 11.75 -13.27 2.75
N THR A 162 10.66 -12.87 3.41
CA THR A 162 9.86 -13.77 4.26
C THR A 162 9.16 -14.85 3.42
N THR A 163 8.63 -14.50 2.25
CA THR A 163 7.96 -15.45 1.34
C THR A 163 8.93 -16.52 0.83
N ILE A 164 10.16 -16.13 0.47
CA ILE A 164 11.22 -17.06 0.05
C ILE A 164 11.60 -18.01 1.21
N ARG A 165 11.71 -17.50 2.44
CA ARG A 165 12.01 -18.33 3.62
C ARG A 165 10.90 -19.34 3.96
N ALA A 166 9.64 -18.98 3.73
CA ALA A 166 8.51 -19.88 3.95
C ALA A 166 8.38 -20.96 2.86
N GLY A 167 8.87 -20.70 1.65
CA GLY A 167 8.90 -21.66 0.54
C GLY A 167 10.11 -22.59 0.51
N ALA A 168 11.10 -22.41 1.38
CA ALA A 168 12.22 -23.34 1.50
C ALA A 168 11.73 -24.64 2.19
N PRO A 169 11.82 -25.81 1.53
CA PRO A 169 11.49 -27.07 2.18
C PRO A 169 12.40 -27.22 3.40
N ARG A 170 11.78 -27.35 4.59
CA ARG A 170 12.54 -27.70 5.80
C ARG A 170 13.21 -29.05 5.51
N PRO A 171 14.52 -29.20 5.74
CA PRO A 171 15.13 -30.53 5.71
C PRO A 171 14.37 -31.38 6.73
N GLY A 172 13.71 -32.43 6.23
CA GLY A 172 12.97 -33.35 7.07
C GLY A 172 13.89 -33.85 8.18
N SER A 173 13.38 -33.92 9.41
CA SER A 173 14.11 -34.53 10.51
C SER A 173 14.48 -35.95 10.10
N SER A 174 15.77 -36.20 9.90
CA SER A 174 16.31 -37.52 9.63
C SER A 174 16.13 -38.37 10.88
N THR A 175 14.97 -39.00 11.03
CA THR A 175 14.79 -40.17 11.90
C THR A 175 15.25 -41.38 11.09
N LEU A 176 16.56 -41.63 11.11
CA LEU A 176 17.09 -42.96 10.84
C LEU A 176 17.39 -43.61 12.20
N PRO A 177 16.92 -44.85 12.43
CA PRO A 177 17.12 -45.58 13.68
C PRO A 177 18.57 -46.01 13.91
#